data_AF-A0A7I9WDN8-F1
#
_entry.id   AF-A0A7I9WDN8-F1
#
_cell.length_a   1.000
_cell.length_b   1.000
_cell.length_c   1.000
_cell.angle_alpha   90.00
_cell.angle_beta   90.00
_cell.angle_gamma   90.00
#
_symmetry.space_group_name_H-M   'P 1'
#
loop_
_entity.id
_entity.type
_entity.pdbx_description
1 polymer ?
#
loop_
_entity_poly.entity_id
_entity_poly.type
_entity_poly.pdbx_seq_one_letter_code
_entity_poly.pdbx_strand_id
1 'polypeptide(L)'
;MIYTNGTEWRLYHHGGPVGDPVHLAGGTLRTAGTKLTCGDDFEVLLTDFLRWDPVDITGVVALVREVAPLCRLLRGEVLDQLAQETRAIAAGAKESDQPFHGLARDWRALLFPTATDDVFADGYAQAVTFALLLARTENIDLVAAGSLHEVGTKLAGQHSLMSRALQLLTDYVAADFRVTLDLLVRVIGAVDWPKVRAGNRDTYLHLYERFLGEYDPELRKLSGSYYTPHQVIEQMVRLSEDVLVQRLDRPEGFADPSVVIADPAMGTGGYLQQVIEHVADRVEARDGKGAVAGAVTDLATRLYGFELQMGPFAVAELRATDLLADIGATLPPNGLGLFVTDTLDDPYAEQTQLGSGLELISRSRKRAARVKAKTKVTVVIGNPPYRERAEGMGGWVERGSGADPYKPLDDFRAEGNGRHEFNLKNLYVYFWRWGTWKVFDANRDQPNGDTGIVCYITTSGYLRGPGFKGMREYGYVNSNWPRLGGSKWPRPGKAGVAVPIE
;
A
#
# COMPACT_ATOMS: atom_id res chain seq x y z
N MET A 1 2.63 -14.10 -28.27
CA MET A 1 3.50 -15.29 -28.13
C MET A 1 3.34 -16.17 -29.36
N ILE A 2 4.40 -16.79 -29.84
CA ILE A 2 4.33 -17.81 -30.90
C ILE A 2 4.52 -19.19 -30.26
N TYR A 3 3.65 -20.13 -30.60
CA TYR A 3 3.82 -21.54 -30.28
C TYR A 3 4.08 -22.33 -31.55
N THR A 4 5.10 -23.18 -31.54
CA THR A 4 5.45 -23.97 -32.73
C THR A 4 6.08 -25.31 -32.37
N ASN A 5 5.82 -26.31 -33.20
CA ASN A 5 6.56 -27.58 -33.23
C ASN A 5 7.61 -27.61 -34.36
N GLY A 6 7.83 -26.48 -35.04
CA GLY A 6 8.72 -26.25 -36.17
C GLY A 6 8.09 -26.46 -37.56
N THR A 7 6.93 -27.13 -37.67
CA THR A 7 6.16 -27.24 -38.94
C THR A 7 4.81 -26.55 -38.87
N GLU A 8 4.22 -26.45 -37.68
CA GLU A 8 3.01 -25.70 -37.42
C GLU A 8 3.36 -24.54 -36.49
N TRP A 9 2.86 -23.35 -36.82
CA TRP A 9 3.13 -22.11 -36.11
C TRP A 9 1.80 -21.44 -35.78
N ARG A 10 1.63 -21.03 -34.52
CA ARG A 10 0.43 -20.36 -34.05
C ARG A 10 0.80 -19.10 -33.29
N LEU A 11 0.17 -17.98 -33.66
CA LEU A 11 0.25 -16.75 -32.90
C LEU A 11 -0.83 -16.76 -31.82
N TYR A 12 -0.47 -16.32 -30.61
CA TYR A 12 -1.38 -16.18 -29.48
C TYR A 12 -1.29 -14.78 -28.89
N HIS A 13 -2.43 -14.13 -28.71
CA HIS A 13 -2.61 -12.88 -27.95
C HIS A 13 -3.66 -13.08 -26.85
N HIS A 14 -3.40 -12.55 -25.65
CA HIS A 14 -4.34 -12.59 -24.51
C HIS A 14 -4.92 -13.99 -24.19
N GLY A 15 -4.10 -15.04 -24.33
CA GLY A 15 -4.50 -16.42 -24.07
C GLY A 15 -5.34 -17.10 -25.16
N GLY A 16 -5.63 -16.41 -26.26
CA GLY A 16 -6.34 -16.97 -27.43
C GLY A 16 -5.47 -17.01 -28.69
N PRO A 17 -5.74 -17.93 -29.63
CA PRO A 17 -5.07 -17.94 -30.92
C PRO A 17 -5.49 -16.73 -31.77
N VAL A 18 -4.57 -16.20 -32.55
CA VAL A 18 -4.77 -15.12 -33.51
C VAL A 18 -4.65 -15.70 -34.90
N GLY A 19 -5.76 -15.68 -35.64
CA GLY A 19 -5.84 -16.30 -36.95
C GLY A 19 -5.74 -17.83 -36.91
N ASP A 20 -5.60 -18.41 -38.10
CA ASP A 20 -5.45 -19.85 -38.29
C ASP A 20 -3.98 -20.29 -38.12
N PRO A 21 -3.73 -21.56 -37.77
CA PRO A 21 -2.37 -22.10 -37.73
C PRO A 21 -1.68 -22.03 -39.10
N VAL A 22 -0.45 -21.56 -39.11
CA VAL A 22 0.41 -21.54 -40.30
C VAL A 22 1.18 -22.85 -40.38
N HIS A 23 1.15 -23.50 -41.53
CA HIS A 23 1.83 -24.77 -41.75
C HIS A 23 2.93 -24.65 -42.80
N LEU A 24 4.16 -25.02 -42.42
CA LEU A 24 5.26 -25.17 -43.36
C LEU A 24 5.07 -26.44 -44.21
N ALA A 25 5.31 -26.33 -45.51
CA ALA A 25 5.19 -27.40 -46.47
C ALA A 25 6.51 -28.16 -46.64
N GLY A 26 6.48 -29.34 -47.28
CA GLY A 26 7.69 -30.16 -47.52
C GLY A 26 7.85 -31.39 -46.63
N GLY A 27 6.89 -31.65 -45.75
CA GLY A 27 6.84 -32.83 -44.88
C GLY A 27 7.26 -32.54 -43.43
N THR A 28 7.47 -33.58 -42.63
CA THR A 28 7.84 -33.44 -41.22
C THR A 28 9.27 -32.89 -41.06
N LEU A 29 9.57 -32.13 -39.99
CA LEU A 29 10.94 -31.64 -39.73
C LEU A 29 12.02 -32.72 -39.77
N ARG A 30 11.68 -33.95 -39.35
CA ARG A 30 12.63 -35.07 -39.33
C ARG A 30 13.08 -35.52 -40.72
N THR A 31 12.28 -35.23 -41.76
CA THR A 31 12.46 -35.77 -43.11
C THR A 31 12.52 -34.70 -44.19
N ALA A 32 12.03 -33.49 -43.93
CA ALA A 32 11.92 -32.43 -44.92
C ALA A 32 13.28 -31.92 -45.39
N GLY A 33 14.26 -31.76 -44.48
CA GLY A 33 15.58 -31.21 -44.82
C GLY A 33 15.46 -29.89 -45.58
N THR A 34 16.07 -29.79 -46.77
CA THR A 34 16.00 -28.62 -47.65
C THR A 34 14.67 -28.45 -48.39
N LYS A 35 13.73 -29.39 -48.26
CA LYS A 35 12.39 -29.32 -48.88
C LYS A 35 11.38 -28.53 -48.06
N LEU A 36 11.73 -28.14 -46.83
CA LEU A 36 10.86 -27.33 -45.98
C LEU A 36 10.67 -25.95 -46.62
N THR A 37 9.42 -25.56 -46.84
CA THR A 37 9.07 -24.29 -47.50
C THR A 37 7.99 -23.56 -46.69
N CYS A 38 8.04 -22.23 -46.65
CA CYS A 38 7.01 -21.39 -46.04
C CYS A 38 6.16 -20.71 -47.12
N GLY A 39 4.88 -20.50 -46.82
CA GLY A 39 4.00 -19.64 -47.60
C GLY A 39 4.03 -18.19 -47.11
N ASP A 40 3.30 -17.32 -47.82
CA ASP A 40 3.17 -15.91 -47.48
C ASP A 40 2.51 -15.69 -46.11
N ASP A 41 1.66 -16.64 -45.69
CA ASP A 41 1.02 -16.68 -44.37
C ASP A 41 2.02 -16.72 -43.20
N PHE A 42 3.18 -17.35 -43.40
CA PHE A 42 4.26 -17.35 -42.41
C PHE A 42 4.94 -15.99 -42.28
N GLU A 43 5.14 -15.28 -43.38
CA GLU A 43 5.68 -13.92 -43.36
C GLU A 43 4.71 -12.97 -42.65
N VAL A 44 3.41 -13.09 -42.92
CA VAL A 44 2.37 -12.32 -42.23
C VAL A 44 2.39 -12.61 -40.74
N LEU A 45 2.41 -13.89 -40.33
CA LEU A 45 2.45 -14.27 -38.91
C LEU A 45 3.68 -13.69 -38.19
N LEU A 46 4.87 -13.78 -38.81
CA LEU A 46 6.09 -13.22 -38.23
C LEU A 46 6.04 -11.68 -38.19
N THR A 47 5.49 -11.06 -39.23
CA THR A 47 5.34 -9.60 -39.28
C THR A 47 4.39 -9.12 -38.20
N ASP A 48 3.24 -9.76 -38.06
CA ASP A 48 2.24 -9.46 -37.03
C ASP A 48 2.83 -9.63 -35.63
N PHE A 49 3.66 -10.66 -35.40
CA PHE A 49 4.34 -10.86 -34.14
C PHE A 49 5.41 -9.79 -33.86
N LEU A 50 6.30 -9.53 -34.82
CA LEU A 50 7.45 -8.64 -34.64
C LEU A 50 7.05 -7.15 -34.62
N ARG A 51 5.97 -6.79 -35.31
CA ARG A 51 5.43 -5.43 -35.37
C ARG A 51 4.23 -5.20 -34.47
N TRP A 52 3.81 -6.21 -33.71
CA TRP A 52 2.72 -6.06 -32.73
C TRP A 52 2.97 -4.85 -31.85
N ASP A 53 1.98 -4.00 -31.65
CA ASP A 53 1.96 -2.88 -30.70
C ASP A 53 0.65 -2.94 -29.90
N PRO A 54 0.65 -2.65 -28.58
CA PRO A 54 -0.58 -2.62 -27.80
C PRO A 54 -1.56 -1.57 -28.35
N VAL A 55 -2.84 -1.95 -28.39
CA VAL A 55 -3.94 -1.03 -28.71
C VAL A 55 -4.16 -0.09 -27.52
N ASP A 56 -4.57 1.15 -27.80
CA ASP A 56 -4.93 2.14 -26.77
C ASP A 56 -5.83 1.54 -25.68
N ILE A 57 -5.32 1.55 -24.45
CA ILE A 57 -6.05 1.05 -23.28
C ILE A 57 -6.82 2.23 -22.68
N THR A 58 -8.14 2.19 -22.83
CA THR A 58 -9.03 3.32 -22.50
C THR A 58 -10.00 3.03 -21.36
N GLY A 59 -9.95 1.84 -20.74
CA GLY A 59 -10.82 1.48 -19.63
C GLY A 59 -10.17 0.52 -18.64
N VAL A 60 -10.65 0.55 -17.38
CA VAL A 60 -10.12 -0.24 -16.26
C VAL A 60 -10.09 -1.74 -16.54
N VAL A 61 -11.16 -2.28 -17.14
CA VAL A 61 -11.24 -3.72 -17.40
C VAL A 61 -10.19 -4.16 -18.41
N ALA A 62 -9.99 -3.38 -19.48
CA ALA A 62 -8.94 -3.63 -20.46
C ALA A 62 -7.56 -3.51 -19.81
N LEU A 63 -7.33 -2.43 -19.04
CA LEU A 63 -6.07 -2.21 -18.32
C LEU A 63 -5.69 -3.40 -17.44
N VAL A 64 -6.62 -3.86 -16.60
CA VAL A 64 -6.39 -5.01 -15.72
C VAL A 64 -6.09 -6.27 -16.52
N ARG A 65 -6.87 -6.54 -17.57
CA ARG A 65 -6.70 -7.74 -18.41
C ARG A 65 -5.31 -7.81 -19.03
N GLU A 66 -4.76 -6.66 -19.40
CA GLU A 66 -3.46 -6.57 -20.05
C GLU A 66 -2.30 -6.56 -19.05
N VAL A 67 -2.46 -5.88 -17.91
CA VAL A 67 -1.36 -5.68 -16.95
C VAL A 67 -1.23 -6.81 -15.93
N ALA A 68 -2.34 -7.38 -15.44
CA ALA A 68 -2.30 -8.41 -14.39
C ALA A 68 -1.51 -9.67 -14.80
N PRO A 69 -1.67 -10.23 -16.02
CA PRO A 69 -0.87 -11.37 -16.46
C PRO A 69 0.63 -11.07 -16.55
N LEU A 70 1.01 -9.86 -16.97
CA LEU A 70 2.40 -9.44 -17.06
C LEU A 70 3.03 -9.25 -15.67
N CYS A 71 2.27 -8.69 -14.72
CA CYS A 71 2.71 -8.64 -13.33
C CYS A 71 2.91 -10.05 -12.76
N ARG A 72 2.02 -11.00 -13.08
CA ARG A 72 2.17 -12.40 -12.65
C ARG A 72 3.39 -13.06 -13.29
N LEU A 73 3.66 -12.78 -14.56
CA LEU A 73 4.86 -13.25 -15.25
C LEU A 73 6.11 -12.74 -14.55
N LEU A 74 6.17 -11.44 -14.24
CA LEU A 74 7.29 -10.84 -13.51
C LEU A 74 7.48 -11.50 -12.14
N ARG A 75 6.40 -11.75 -11.39
CA ARG A 75 6.47 -12.50 -10.13
C ARG A 75 7.08 -13.88 -10.32
N GLY A 76 6.69 -14.61 -11.37
CA GLY A 76 7.22 -15.93 -11.69
C GLY A 76 8.72 -15.90 -11.98
N GLU A 77 9.16 -14.99 -12.84
CA GLU A 77 10.59 -14.83 -13.17
C GLU A 77 11.43 -14.48 -11.93
N VAL A 78 10.91 -13.62 -11.06
CA VAL A 78 11.54 -13.26 -9.79
C VAL A 78 11.72 -14.47 -8.87
N LEU A 79 10.72 -15.36 -8.78
CA LEU A 79 10.83 -16.60 -8.01
C LEU A 79 11.83 -17.58 -8.63
N ASP A 80 11.81 -17.73 -9.96
CA ASP A 80 12.73 -18.60 -10.68
C ASP A 80 14.18 -18.16 -10.48
N GLN A 81 14.44 -16.85 -10.50
CA GLN A 81 15.76 -16.27 -10.25
C GLN A 81 16.21 -16.54 -8.81
N LEU A 82 15.36 -16.32 -7.80
CA LEU A 82 15.69 -16.64 -6.41
C LEU A 82 16.02 -18.12 -6.24
N ALA A 83 15.23 -19.00 -6.85
CA ALA A 83 15.46 -20.43 -6.80
C ALA A 83 16.78 -20.82 -7.50
N GLN A 84 17.12 -20.17 -8.61
CA GLN A 84 18.39 -20.36 -9.31
C GLN A 84 19.59 -19.95 -8.46
N GLU A 85 19.57 -18.75 -7.89
CA GLU A 85 20.65 -18.26 -7.03
C GLU A 85 20.78 -19.10 -5.75
N THR A 86 19.66 -19.53 -5.16
CA THR A 86 19.65 -20.44 -4.00
C THR A 86 20.31 -21.78 -4.34
N ARG A 87 20.03 -22.35 -5.52
CA ARG A 87 20.70 -23.58 -6.00
C ARG A 87 22.19 -23.35 -6.25
N ALA A 88 22.57 -22.19 -6.78
CA ALA A 88 23.97 -21.85 -7.01
C ALA A 88 24.76 -21.76 -5.68
N ILE A 89 24.18 -21.10 -4.66
CA ILE A 89 24.74 -21.03 -3.31
C ILE A 89 24.91 -22.44 -2.72
N ALA A 90 23.87 -23.27 -2.83
CA ALA A 90 23.92 -24.66 -2.36
C ALA A 90 25.00 -25.50 -3.09
N ALA A 91 25.30 -25.17 -4.34
CA ALA A 91 26.38 -25.77 -5.14
C ALA A 91 27.78 -25.17 -4.87
N GLY A 92 27.90 -24.23 -3.93
CA GLY A 92 29.17 -23.64 -3.50
C GLY A 92 29.51 -22.28 -4.11
N ALA A 93 28.59 -21.63 -4.82
CA ALA A 93 28.75 -20.24 -5.24
C ALA A 93 28.75 -19.31 -4.03
N LYS A 94 29.47 -18.18 -4.10
CA LYS A 94 29.47 -17.18 -3.04
C LYS A 94 28.16 -16.41 -3.05
N GLU A 95 27.57 -16.22 -1.88
CA GLU A 95 26.37 -15.39 -1.69
C GLU A 95 26.58 -13.94 -2.14
N SER A 96 27.80 -13.39 -1.99
CA SER A 96 28.15 -12.04 -2.47
C SER A 96 28.01 -11.87 -3.99
N ASP A 97 28.06 -12.97 -4.72
CA ASP A 97 28.02 -12.97 -6.19
C ASP A 97 26.57 -13.21 -6.70
N GLN A 98 25.59 -13.29 -5.78
CA GLN A 98 24.16 -13.48 -6.05
C GLN A 98 23.40 -12.16 -5.85
N PRO A 99 23.23 -11.35 -6.92
CA PRO A 99 22.69 -10.00 -6.80
C PRO A 99 21.24 -10.00 -6.31
N PHE A 100 20.42 -10.96 -6.74
CA PHE A 100 19.00 -10.95 -6.45
C PHE A 100 18.69 -11.44 -5.03
N HIS A 101 19.44 -12.41 -4.51
CA HIS A 101 19.41 -12.85 -3.12
C HIS A 101 19.86 -11.72 -2.19
N GLY A 102 20.91 -10.97 -2.56
CA GLY A 102 21.35 -9.78 -1.84
C GLY A 102 20.27 -8.70 -1.78
N LEU A 103 19.65 -8.39 -2.93
CA LEU A 103 18.53 -7.46 -3.03
C LEU A 103 17.33 -7.91 -2.18
N ALA A 104 16.92 -9.18 -2.27
CA ALA A 104 15.80 -9.72 -1.50
C ALA A 104 16.07 -9.64 0.01
N ARG A 105 17.28 -9.99 0.44
CA ARG A 105 17.71 -9.85 1.83
C ARG A 105 17.63 -8.40 2.30
N ASP A 106 18.18 -7.47 1.53
CA ASP A 106 18.21 -6.06 1.89
C ASP A 106 16.80 -5.46 1.95
N TRP A 107 15.94 -5.82 0.99
CA TRP A 107 14.54 -5.41 0.95
C TRP A 107 13.73 -5.99 2.11
N ARG A 108 13.92 -7.27 2.45
CA ARG A 108 13.35 -7.89 3.66
C ARG A 108 13.80 -7.16 4.90
N ALA A 109 15.10 -6.97 5.09
CA ALA A 109 15.62 -6.25 6.25
C ALA A 109 15.01 -4.85 6.37
N LEU A 110 14.74 -4.20 5.23
CA LEU A 110 14.22 -2.84 5.13
C LEU A 110 12.72 -2.66 5.29
N LEU A 111 11.92 -3.61 4.84
CA LEU A 111 10.47 -3.45 4.78
C LEU A 111 9.78 -4.55 5.57
N PHE A 112 10.18 -5.82 5.34
CA PHE A 112 9.54 -6.99 5.94
C PHE A 112 10.55 -8.07 6.34
N PRO A 113 11.15 -7.99 7.54
CA PRO A 113 12.22 -8.91 7.95
C PRO A 113 11.81 -10.39 7.96
N THR A 114 10.50 -10.65 8.05
CA THR A 114 9.89 -11.98 8.10
C THR A 114 9.27 -12.43 6.77
N ALA A 115 9.38 -11.64 5.70
CA ALA A 115 8.77 -11.98 4.41
C ALA A 115 9.46 -13.20 3.76
N THR A 116 8.65 -14.12 3.25
CA THR A 116 9.10 -15.28 2.45
C THR A 116 9.54 -14.85 1.04
N ASP A 117 10.05 -15.79 0.24
CA ASP A 117 10.32 -15.58 -1.19
C ASP A 117 9.05 -15.21 -1.95
N ASP A 118 7.93 -15.89 -1.70
CA ASP A 118 6.64 -15.56 -2.31
C ASP A 118 6.19 -14.13 -2.00
N VAL A 119 6.27 -13.73 -0.73
CA VAL A 119 5.85 -12.37 -0.30
C VAL A 119 6.76 -11.30 -0.91
N PHE A 120 8.07 -11.56 -0.96
CA PHE A 120 9.01 -10.67 -1.61
C PHE A 120 8.73 -10.54 -3.12
N ALA A 121 8.56 -11.68 -3.81
CA ALA A 121 8.34 -11.70 -5.25
C ALA A 121 7.05 -11.00 -5.65
N ASP A 122 5.99 -11.20 -4.86
CA ASP A 122 4.71 -10.55 -5.05
C ASP A 122 4.81 -9.04 -4.83
N GLY A 123 5.43 -8.62 -3.72
CA GLY A 123 5.69 -7.21 -3.43
C GLY A 123 6.56 -6.53 -4.50
N TYR A 124 7.57 -7.24 -5.02
CA TYR A 124 8.42 -6.80 -6.11
C TYR A 124 7.61 -6.52 -7.39
N ALA A 125 6.85 -7.52 -7.85
CA ALA A 125 6.14 -7.42 -9.12
C ALA A 125 5.05 -6.34 -9.08
N GLN A 126 4.32 -6.26 -7.97
CA GLN A 126 3.33 -5.22 -7.77
C GLN A 126 3.96 -3.83 -7.70
N ALA A 127 5.07 -3.65 -6.97
CA ALA A 127 5.73 -2.36 -6.85
C ALA A 127 6.18 -1.81 -8.22
N VAL A 128 6.82 -2.64 -9.05
CA VAL A 128 7.23 -2.24 -10.42
C VAL A 128 6.01 -1.86 -11.26
N THR A 129 4.99 -2.72 -11.25
CA THR A 129 3.77 -2.54 -12.06
C THR A 129 3.03 -1.26 -11.70
N PHE A 130 2.79 -1.02 -10.41
CA PHE A 130 2.08 0.18 -9.95
C PHE A 130 2.93 1.45 -10.04
N ALA A 131 4.27 1.35 -9.96
CA ALA A 131 5.14 2.50 -10.20
C ALA A 131 5.09 2.95 -11.67
N LEU A 132 5.03 2.01 -12.61
CA LEU A 132 4.81 2.30 -14.02
C LEU A 132 3.45 2.93 -14.28
N LEU A 133 2.38 2.42 -13.65
CA LEU A 133 1.05 3.01 -13.73
C LEU A 133 1.04 4.43 -13.17
N LEU A 134 1.65 4.66 -12.00
CA LEU A 134 1.79 5.98 -11.39
C LEU A 134 2.53 6.95 -12.33
N ALA A 135 3.64 6.53 -12.93
CA ALA A 135 4.35 7.33 -13.90
C ALA A 135 3.47 7.72 -15.10
N ARG A 136 2.61 6.83 -15.60
CA ARG A 136 1.63 7.19 -16.64
C ARG A 136 0.61 8.22 -16.18
N THR A 137 0.16 8.15 -14.93
CA THR A 137 -0.78 9.13 -14.39
C THR A 137 -0.18 10.53 -14.28
N GLU A 138 1.15 10.60 -14.08
CA GLU A 138 1.91 11.86 -14.13
C GLU A 138 2.30 12.31 -15.54
N ASN A 139 1.75 11.68 -16.58
CA ASN A 139 2.08 11.94 -17.98
C ASN A 139 3.56 11.69 -18.33
N ILE A 140 4.25 10.82 -17.58
CA ILE A 140 5.61 10.40 -17.93
C ILE A 140 5.50 9.43 -19.12
N ASP A 141 6.17 9.78 -20.21
CA ASP A 141 6.37 8.87 -21.34
C ASP A 141 7.38 7.79 -20.94
N LEU A 142 6.88 6.57 -20.77
CA LEU A 142 7.67 5.42 -20.34
C LEU A 142 8.59 4.91 -21.44
N VAL A 143 8.16 4.98 -22.69
CA VAL A 143 8.93 4.48 -23.84
C VAL A 143 10.07 5.46 -24.14
N ALA A 144 9.78 6.76 -24.14
CA ALA A 144 10.78 7.79 -24.34
C ALA A 144 11.77 7.92 -23.17
N ALA A 145 11.40 7.46 -21.97
CA ALA A 145 12.32 7.40 -20.84
C ALA A 145 13.44 6.35 -21.01
N GLY A 146 13.32 5.40 -21.94
CA GLY A 146 14.40 4.47 -22.30
C GLY A 146 14.82 3.43 -21.24
N SER A 147 14.64 3.71 -19.95
CA SER A 147 14.93 2.80 -18.84
C SER A 147 14.03 3.08 -17.63
N LEU A 148 13.80 2.06 -16.81
CA LEU A 148 13.08 2.21 -15.54
C LEU A 148 13.82 3.08 -14.52
N HIS A 149 15.16 3.15 -14.62
CA HIS A 149 15.96 4.08 -13.82
C HIS A 149 15.57 5.54 -14.10
N GLU A 150 15.40 5.90 -15.37
CA GLU A 150 14.97 7.24 -15.78
C GLU A 150 13.52 7.51 -15.38
N VAL A 151 12.61 6.53 -15.53
CA VAL A 151 11.23 6.63 -15.02
C VAL A 151 11.24 6.90 -13.52
N GLY A 152 12.01 6.12 -12.76
CA GLY A 152 12.19 6.31 -11.32
C GLY A 152 12.78 7.68 -10.99
N THR A 153 13.74 8.17 -11.77
CA THR A 153 14.34 9.51 -11.59
C THR A 153 13.31 10.63 -11.76
N LYS A 154 12.42 10.53 -12.75
CA LYS A 154 11.32 11.47 -12.95
C LYS A 154 10.31 11.44 -11.78
N LEU A 155 10.08 10.27 -11.17
CA LEU A 155 9.24 10.09 -9.98
C LEU A 155 9.91 10.52 -8.65
N ALA A 156 11.24 10.63 -8.59
CA ALA A 156 12.01 10.69 -7.34
C ALA A 156 11.70 11.89 -6.44
N GLY A 157 11.14 12.97 -6.98
CA GLY A 157 10.75 14.14 -6.20
C GLY A 157 9.56 13.88 -5.29
N GLN A 158 8.50 13.27 -5.83
CA GLN A 158 7.19 13.18 -5.18
C GLN A 158 6.89 11.78 -4.62
N HIS A 159 7.52 10.74 -5.20
CA HIS A 159 7.22 9.33 -4.94
C HIS A 159 8.46 8.53 -4.53
N SER A 160 9.15 9.01 -3.49
CA SER A 160 10.49 8.53 -3.11
C SER A 160 10.64 7.02 -2.94
N LEU A 161 9.61 6.29 -2.47
CA LEU A 161 9.68 4.84 -2.28
C LEU A 161 9.49 4.07 -3.59
N MET A 162 8.45 4.40 -4.37
CA MET A 162 8.15 3.76 -5.67
C MET A 162 9.21 4.10 -6.72
N SER A 163 9.69 5.34 -6.73
CA SER A 163 10.85 5.78 -7.51
C SER A 163 12.09 4.94 -7.23
N ARG A 164 12.44 4.74 -5.94
CA ARG A 164 13.62 3.94 -5.61
C ARG A 164 13.39 2.47 -5.86
N ALA A 165 12.17 1.95 -5.67
CA ALA A 165 11.82 0.61 -6.12
C ALA A 165 12.14 0.47 -7.61
N LEU A 166 11.67 1.37 -8.49
CA LEU A 166 12.05 1.29 -9.91
C LEU A 166 13.57 1.34 -10.14
N GLN A 167 14.30 2.25 -9.48
CA GLN A 167 15.76 2.40 -9.69
C GLN A 167 16.57 1.19 -9.17
N LEU A 168 16.33 0.76 -7.93
CA LEU A 168 17.04 -0.37 -7.30
C LEU A 168 16.79 -1.68 -8.02
N LEU A 169 15.57 -1.85 -8.50
CA LEU A 169 15.14 -3.11 -9.11
C LEU A 169 15.66 -3.25 -10.55
N THR A 170 16.21 -2.18 -11.16
CA THR A 170 16.76 -2.24 -12.53
C THR A 170 18.25 -2.02 -12.65
N ASP A 171 18.89 -1.29 -11.72
CA ASP A 171 20.33 -1.02 -11.82
C ASP A 171 21.18 -2.29 -11.69
N TYR A 172 20.63 -3.37 -11.09
CA TYR A 172 21.32 -4.64 -10.87
C TYR A 172 20.73 -5.84 -11.62
N VAL A 173 19.52 -5.72 -12.18
CA VAL A 173 18.67 -6.89 -12.53
C VAL A 173 18.02 -6.81 -13.93
N ALA A 174 18.29 -5.74 -14.68
CA ALA A 174 17.63 -5.49 -15.95
C ALA A 174 17.94 -6.52 -17.05
N ALA A 175 18.96 -7.38 -16.91
CA ALA A 175 19.31 -8.35 -17.96
C ALA A 175 18.36 -9.56 -17.98
N ASP A 176 18.07 -10.15 -16.81
CA ASP A 176 17.33 -11.41 -16.72
C ASP A 176 15.81 -11.21 -16.89
N PHE A 177 15.29 -10.03 -16.53
CA PHE A 177 13.86 -9.69 -16.62
C PHE A 177 13.52 -8.75 -17.77
N ARG A 178 14.50 -8.44 -18.64
CA ARG A 178 14.37 -7.40 -19.66
C ARG A 178 13.11 -7.52 -20.49
N VAL A 179 12.80 -8.74 -20.93
CA VAL A 179 11.67 -9.01 -21.83
C VAL A 179 10.35 -8.65 -21.16
N THR A 180 10.14 -9.12 -19.92
CA THR A 180 8.90 -8.86 -19.20
C THR A 180 8.77 -7.39 -18.79
N LEU A 181 9.88 -6.76 -18.41
CA LEU A 181 9.90 -5.32 -18.10
C LEU A 181 9.62 -4.46 -19.35
N ASP A 182 10.22 -4.77 -20.50
CA ASP A 182 9.98 -4.08 -21.76
C ASP A 182 8.51 -4.24 -22.20
N LEU A 183 7.92 -5.42 -22.01
CA LEU A 183 6.49 -5.66 -22.26
C LEU A 183 5.59 -4.85 -21.32
N LEU A 184 5.90 -4.79 -20.03
CA LEU A 184 5.17 -3.96 -19.06
C LEU A 184 5.25 -2.48 -19.44
N VAL A 185 6.44 -1.97 -19.74
CA VAL A 185 6.65 -0.58 -20.19
C VAL A 185 5.83 -0.27 -21.44
N ARG A 186 5.86 -1.18 -22.43
CA ARG A 186 5.14 -1.00 -23.68
C ARG A 186 3.62 -1.01 -23.48
N VAL A 187 3.08 -1.99 -22.76
CA VAL A 187 1.64 -2.13 -22.51
C VAL A 187 1.11 -0.99 -21.65
N ILE A 188 1.81 -0.66 -20.57
CA ILE A 188 1.42 0.46 -19.70
C ILE A 188 1.61 1.80 -20.44
N GLY A 189 2.58 1.90 -21.36
CA GLY A 189 2.78 3.05 -22.24
C GLY A 189 1.56 3.39 -23.10
N ALA A 190 0.84 2.38 -23.59
CA ALA A 190 -0.37 2.54 -24.40
C ALA A 190 -1.64 2.89 -23.59
N VAL A 191 -1.51 3.12 -22.28
CA VAL A 191 -2.63 3.54 -21.45
C VAL A 191 -2.93 5.02 -21.66
N ASP A 192 -4.17 5.29 -22.12
CA ASP A 192 -4.76 6.62 -22.16
C ASP A 192 -5.40 6.89 -20.80
N TRP A 193 -4.58 7.40 -19.88
CA TRP A 193 -5.00 7.62 -18.50
C TRP A 193 -6.23 8.54 -18.38
N PRO A 194 -6.31 9.69 -19.09
CA PRO A 194 -7.51 10.54 -19.07
C PRO A 194 -8.79 9.80 -19.44
N LYS A 195 -8.76 8.91 -20.44
CA LYS A 195 -9.94 8.09 -20.80
C LYS A 195 -10.22 6.99 -19.79
N VAL A 196 -9.21 6.32 -19.25
CA VAL A 196 -9.38 5.30 -18.19
C VAL A 196 -10.07 5.91 -16.96
N ARG A 197 -9.71 7.15 -16.62
CA ARG A 197 -10.29 7.91 -15.50
C ARG A 197 -11.68 8.48 -15.81
N ALA A 198 -12.05 8.59 -17.09
CA ALA A 198 -13.29 9.24 -17.50
C ALA A 198 -14.50 8.48 -16.95
N GLY A 199 -15.13 9.05 -15.92
CA GLY A 199 -16.43 8.60 -15.41
C GLY A 199 -16.47 8.09 -13.96
N ASN A 200 -15.37 7.99 -13.21
CA ASN A 200 -15.45 7.68 -11.77
C ASN A 200 -14.16 8.02 -10.98
N ARG A 201 -14.30 8.61 -9.78
CA ARG A 201 -13.18 8.79 -8.83
C ARG A 201 -12.73 7.46 -8.19
N ASP A 202 -13.64 6.49 -8.08
CA ASP A 202 -13.35 5.13 -7.59
C ASP A 202 -12.67 4.22 -8.63
N THR A 203 -12.30 4.76 -9.80
CA THR A 203 -11.61 4.04 -10.88
C THR A 203 -10.38 3.30 -10.36
N TYR A 204 -9.59 3.92 -9.49
CA TYR A 204 -8.38 3.32 -8.89
C TYR A 204 -8.67 2.18 -7.93
N LEU A 205 -9.74 2.29 -7.14
CA LEU A 205 -10.16 1.24 -6.24
C LEU A 205 -10.64 0.02 -7.05
N HIS A 206 -11.53 0.25 -8.01
CA HIS A 206 -11.99 -0.80 -8.92
C HIS A 206 -10.84 -1.41 -9.74
N LEU A 207 -9.86 -0.59 -10.13
CA LEU A 207 -8.63 -1.03 -10.79
C LEU A 207 -7.89 -2.02 -9.89
N TYR A 208 -7.62 -1.68 -8.63
CA TYR A 208 -6.88 -2.56 -7.73
C TYR A 208 -7.66 -3.83 -7.38
N GLU A 209 -8.96 -3.75 -7.10
CA GLU A 209 -9.77 -4.92 -6.78
C GLU A 209 -9.87 -5.90 -7.96
N ARG A 210 -10.08 -5.37 -9.16
CA ARG A 210 -10.09 -6.19 -10.39
C ARG A 210 -8.71 -6.72 -10.69
N PHE A 211 -7.67 -5.91 -10.50
CA PHE A 211 -6.28 -6.33 -10.63
C PHE A 211 -5.99 -7.52 -9.74
N LEU A 212 -6.27 -7.45 -8.44
CA LEU A 212 -6.07 -8.59 -7.52
C LEU A 212 -6.89 -9.80 -7.95
N GLY A 213 -8.12 -9.61 -8.43
CA GLY A 213 -8.94 -10.71 -8.96
C GLY A 213 -8.29 -11.43 -10.14
N GLU A 214 -7.72 -10.69 -11.08
CA GLU A 214 -7.07 -11.24 -12.26
C GLU A 214 -5.60 -11.64 -12.03
N TYR A 215 -4.94 -11.10 -11.00
CA TYR A 215 -3.54 -11.33 -10.67
C TYR A 215 -3.35 -12.50 -9.70
N ASP A 216 -4.09 -12.51 -8.59
CA ASP A 216 -4.02 -13.57 -7.59
C ASP A 216 -5.33 -13.66 -6.77
N PRO A 217 -6.24 -14.56 -7.14
CA PRO A 217 -7.52 -14.74 -6.44
C PRO A 217 -7.38 -15.14 -4.97
N GLU A 218 -6.31 -15.84 -4.59
CA GLU A 218 -6.07 -16.22 -3.19
C GLU A 218 -5.53 -15.03 -2.41
N LEU A 219 -4.63 -14.24 -2.99
CA LEU A 219 -4.22 -12.95 -2.41
C LEU A 219 -5.42 -12.01 -2.28
N ARG A 220 -6.37 -12.01 -3.21
CA ARG A 220 -7.62 -11.25 -3.06
C ARG A 220 -8.44 -11.70 -1.84
N LYS A 221 -8.50 -13.01 -1.55
CA LYS A 221 -9.18 -13.54 -0.35
C LYS A 221 -8.39 -13.25 0.93
N LEU A 222 -7.06 -13.41 0.89
CA LEU A 222 -6.14 -13.29 2.02
C LEU A 222 -5.82 -11.84 2.40
N SER A 223 -5.66 -10.96 1.41
CA SER A 223 -5.63 -9.51 1.63
C SER A 223 -6.86 -9.06 2.40
N GLY A 224 -7.95 -9.86 2.31
CA GLY A 224 -9.13 -9.72 3.15
C GLY A 224 -9.52 -8.26 3.18
N SER A 225 -9.46 -7.61 2.01
CA SER A 225 -9.71 -6.19 1.84
C SER A 225 -11.17 -5.98 2.21
N TYR A 226 -11.42 -5.90 3.53
CA TYR A 226 -12.64 -5.45 4.13
C TYR A 226 -12.72 -4.01 3.68
N TYR A 227 -13.28 -3.86 2.48
CA TYR A 227 -13.65 -2.61 1.93
C TYR A 227 -14.56 -1.99 2.97
N THR A 228 -14.04 -0.97 3.65
CA THR A 228 -14.86 -0.17 4.53
C THR A 228 -15.80 0.59 3.62
N PRO A 229 -17.11 0.36 3.68
CA PRO A 229 -18.05 1.03 2.80
C PRO A 229 -17.82 2.53 2.88
N HIS A 230 -17.81 3.22 1.73
CA HIS A 230 -17.54 4.66 1.67
C HIS A 230 -18.44 5.45 2.65
N GLN A 231 -19.71 5.05 2.80
CA GLN A 231 -20.65 5.67 3.74
C GLN A 231 -20.17 5.57 5.20
N VAL A 232 -19.52 4.47 5.58
CA VAL A 232 -18.95 4.30 6.93
C VAL A 232 -17.75 5.23 7.12
N ILE A 233 -16.86 5.29 6.12
CA ILE A 233 -15.69 6.18 6.13
C ILE A 233 -16.16 7.64 6.28
N GLU A 234 -17.11 8.06 5.45
CA GLU A 234 -17.70 9.41 5.47
C GLU A 234 -18.25 9.76 6.87
N GLN A 235 -19.04 8.87 7.47
CA GLN A 235 -19.59 9.12 8.80
C GLN A 235 -18.52 9.16 9.89
N MET A 236 -17.49 8.32 9.82
CA MET A 236 -16.37 8.35 10.76
C MET A 236 -15.57 9.66 10.68
N VAL A 237 -15.31 10.15 9.47
CA VAL A 237 -14.66 11.44 9.24
C VAL A 237 -15.54 12.57 9.78
N ARG A 238 -16.83 12.60 9.40
CA ARG A 238 -17.79 13.61 9.88
C ARG A 238 -17.88 13.67 11.41
N LEU A 239 -18.01 12.51 12.07
CA LEU A 239 -18.09 12.42 13.53
C LEU A 239 -16.79 12.85 14.22
N SER A 240 -15.64 12.50 13.63
CA SER A 240 -14.34 12.94 14.15
C SER A 240 -14.20 14.46 14.06
N GLU A 241 -14.66 15.07 12.96
CA GLU A 241 -14.66 16.52 12.84
C GLU A 241 -15.62 17.22 13.81
N ASP A 242 -16.81 16.65 14.03
CA ASP A 242 -17.74 17.18 15.04
C ASP A 242 -17.06 17.25 16.43
N VAL A 243 -16.27 16.23 16.79
CA VAL A 243 -15.50 16.23 18.04
C VAL A 243 -14.39 17.27 18.02
N LEU A 244 -13.63 17.41 16.92
CA LEU A 244 -12.60 18.44 16.77
C LEU A 244 -13.18 19.84 17.04
N VAL A 245 -14.29 20.15 16.38
CA VAL A 245 -14.94 21.47 16.44
C VAL A 245 -15.60 21.72 17.79
N GLN A 246 -16.39 20.78 18.28
CA GLN A 246 -17.25 21.02 19.45
C GLN A 246 -16.57 20.75 20.79
N ARG A 247 -15.52 19.91 20.82
CA ARG A 247 -14.92 19.41 22.06
C ARG A 247 -13.44 19.71 22.21
N LEU A 248 -12.71 19.89 21.11
CA LEU A 248 -11.25 20.06 21.12
C LEU A 248 -10.79 21.47 20.74
N ASP A 249 -11.73 22.42 20.60
CA ASP A 249 -11.46 23.82 20.27
C ASP A 249 -10.66 23.98 18.96
N ARG A 250 -11.09 23.23 17.94
CA ARG A 250 -10.55 23.26 16.56
C ARG A 250 -11.68 23.64 15.61
N PRO A 251 -12.06 24.94 15.53
CA PRO A 251 -13.23 25.38 14.75
C PRO A 251 -13.09 25.10 13.24
N GLU A 252 -11.86 25.00 12.75
CA GLU A 252 -11.56 24.62 11.36
C GLU A 252 -11.57 23.10 11.12
N GLY A 253 -11.81 22.28 12.14
CA GLY A 253 -11.90 20.82 12.00
C GLY A 253 -10.59 20.22 11.51
N PHE A 254 -10.64 19.35 10.50
CA PHE A 254 -9.45 18.77 9.89
C PHE A 254 -8.57 19.80 9.16
N ALA A 255 -9.13 20.93 8.75
CA ALA A 255 -8.37 21.99 8.10
C ALA A 255 -7.45 22.75 9.07
N ASP A 256 -7.68 22.65 10.38
CA ASP A 256 -6.87 23.33 11.40
C ASP A 256 -5.39 22.88 11.34
N PRO A 257 -4.42 23.80 11.25
CA PRO A 257 -2.99 23.45 11.12
C PRO A 257 -2.41 22.64 12.28
N SER A 258 -3.06 22.66 13.45
CA SER A 258 -2.64 21.88 14.63
C SER A 258 -3.16 20.44 14.64
N VAL A 259 -4.03 20.08 13.68
CA VAL A 259 -4.62 18.73 13.59
C VAL A 259 -3.72 17.86 12.71
N VAL A 260 -3.14 16.83 13.32
CA VAL A 260 -2.33 15.82 12.61
C VAL A 260 -3.11 14.51 12.59
N ILE A 261 -3.20 13.88 11.42
CA ILE A 261 -4.01 12.68 11.20
C ILE A 261 -3.11 11.49 10.87
N ALA A 262 -3.39 10.33 11.46
CA ALA A 262 -2.74 9.08 11.10
C ALA A 262 -3.78 7.96 10.87
N ASP A 263 -3.63 7.23 9.77
CA ASP A 263 -4.27 5.93 9.55
C ASP A 263 -3.23 4.81 9.73
N PRO A 264 -3.34 4.00 10.79
CA PRO A 264 -2.36 2.97 11.11
C PRO A 264 -2.47 1.69 10.28
N ALA A 265 -3.55 1.52 9.53
CA ALA A 265 -3.77 0.38 8.66
C ALA A 265 -4.50 0.86 7.40
N MET A 266 -3.81 1.73 6.65
CA MET A 266 -4.48 2.57 5.65
C MET A 266 -5.05 1.79 4.47
N GLY A 267 -4.56 0.59 4.19
CA GLY A 267 -4.93 -0.17 3.00
C GLY A 267 -4.71 0.65 1.74
N THR A 268 -5.78 0.86 0.98
CA THR A 268 -5.78 1.67 -0.25
C THR A 268 -6.05 3.16 -0.01
N GLY A 269 -5.93 3.64 1.24
CA GLY A 269 -5.97 5.06 1.61
C GLY A 269 -7.37 5.67 1.76
N GLY A 270 -8.41 4.85 1.96
CA GLY A 270 -9.81 5.31 1.94
C GLY A 270 -10.12 6.43 2.95
N TYR A 271 -9.65 6.30 4.21
CA TYR A 271 -9.88 7.33 5.23
C TYR A 271 -9.12 8.63 4.93
N LEU A 272 -7.86 8.54 4.51
CA LEU A 272 -7.05 9.72 4.19
C LEU A 272 -7.62 10.47 2.97
N GLN A 273 -8.11 9.74 1.96
CA GLN A 273 -8.80 10.34 0.83
C GLN A 273 -10.07 11.08 1.28
N GLN A 274 -10.90 10.44 2.10
CA GLN A 274 -12.13 11.06 2.60
C GLN A 274 -11.85 12.32 3.44
N VAL A 275 -10.76 12.35 4.21
CA VAL A 275 -10.35 13.55 4.95
C VAL A 275 -9.98 14.70 4.00
N ILE A 276 -9.27 14.41 2.90
CA ILE A 276 -8.94 15.42 1.88
C ILE A 276 -10.22 15.99 1.24
N GLU A 277 -11.13 15.11 0.80
CA GLU A 277 -12.40 15.51 0.17
C GLU A 277 -13.27 16.32 1.15
N HIS A 278 -13.37 15.86 2.40
CA HIS A 278 -14.14 16.54 3.45
C HIS A 278 -13.60 17.95 3.74
N VAL A 279 -12.26 18.11 3.81
CA VAL A 279 -11.65 19.44 3.96
C VAL A 279 -11.88 20.30 2.73
N ALA A 280 -11.78 19.74 1.53
CA ALA A 280 -12.00 20.48 0.30
C ALA A 280 -13.43 21.05 0.23
N ASP A 281 -14.44 20.20 0.49
CA ASP A 281 -15.85 20.59 0.49
C ASP A 281 -16.15 21.65 1.57
N ARG A 282 -15.58 21.49 2.77
CA ARG A 282 -15.78 22.44 3.88
C ARG A 282 -15.14 23.80 3.59
N VAL A 283 -13.93 23.81 3.05
CA VAL A 283 -13.23 25.05 2.69
C VAL A 283 -13.93 25.73 1.51
N GLU A 284 -14.40 24.98 0.52
CA GLU A 284 -15.19 25.55 -0.58
C GLU A 284 -16.47 26.21 -0.07
N ALA A 285 -17.19 25.55 0.85
CA ALA A 285 -18.42 26.08 1.42
C ALA A 285 -18.19 27.34 2.29
N ARG A 286 -17.05 27.42 3.00
CA ARG A 286 -16.74 28.51 3.92
C ARG A 286 -16.08 29.72 3.24
N ASP A 287 -15.05 29.46 2.44
CA ASP A 287 -14.11 30.46 1.91
C ASP A 287 -14.15 30.56 0.37
N GLY A 288 -14.90 29.67 -0.28
CA GLY A 288 -15.03 29.61 -1.74
C GLY A 288 -13.95 28.75 -2.41
N LYS A 289 -14.21 28.39 -3.67
CA LYS A 289 -13.37 27.48 -4.47
C LYS A 289 -11.89 27.87 -4.55
N GLY A 290 -11.58 29.16 -4.51
CA GLY A 290 -10.20 29.66 -4.60
C GLY A 290 -9.31 29.31 -3.40
N ALA A 291 -9.90 29.02 -2.23
CA ALA A 291 -9.15 28.69 -1.01
C ALA A 291 -8.80 27.20 -0.89
N VAL A 292 -9.50 26.34 -1.65
CA VAL A 292 -9.44 24.87 -1.52
C VAL A 292 -8.03 24.33 -1.76
N ALA A 293 -7.40 24.71 -2.88
CA ALA A 293 -6.08 24.19 -3.25
C ALA A 293 -5.02 24.47 -2.18
N GLY A 294 -5.03 25.67 -1.58
CA GLY A 294 -4.10 26.05 -0.53
C GLY A 294 -4.32 25.27 0.77
N ALA A 295 -5.58 25.15 1.21
CA ALA A 295 -5.92 24.42 2.43
C ALA A 295 -5.61 22.92 2.31
N VAL A 296 -5.91 22.32 1.16
CA VAL A 296 -5.60 20.90 0.90
C VAL A 296 -4.09 20.67 0.76
N THR A 297 -3.35 21.62 0.19
CA THR A 297 -1.87 21.57 0.16
C THR A 297 -1.29 21.56 1.58
N ASP A 298 -1.79 22.41 2.47
CA ASP A 298 -1.35 22.42 3.88
C ASP A 298 -1.70 21.10 4.58
N LEU A 299 -2.95 20.63 4.43
CA LEU A 299 -3.43 19.37 5.00
C LEU A 299 -2.54 18.18 4.59
N ALA A 300 -2.13 18.11 3.32
CA ALA A 300 -1.29 17.02 2.80
C ALA A 300 0.05 16.87 3.55
N THR A 301 0.55 17.92 4.19
CA THR A 301 1.78 17.87 5.00
C THR A 301 1.60 17.18 6.36
N ARG A 302 0.34 17.00 6.79
CA ARG A 302 -0.10 16.54 8.12
C ARG A 302 -0.87 15.22 8.10
N LEU A 303 -0.98 14.58 6.93
CA LEU A 303 -1.64 13.28 6.73
C LEU A 303 -0.60 12.16 6.73
N TYR A 304 -0.79 11.17 7.60
CA TYR A 304 0.08 10.01 7.69
C TYR A 304 -0.70 8.70 7.49
N GLY A 305 -0.13 7.78 6.72
CA GLY A 305 -0.70 6.46 6.48
C GLY A 305 0.37 5.38 6.59
N PHE A 306 0.03 4.29 7.27
CA PHE A 306 0.91 3.13 7.42
C PHE A 306 0.23 1.90 6.83
N GLU A 307 0.96 1.18 5.98
CA GLU A 307 0.49 -0.05 5.37
C GLU A 307 1.59 -1.10 5.34
N LEU A 308 1.22 -2.36 5.57
CA LEU A 308 2.15 -3.48 5.54
C LEU A 308 2.35 -4.00 4.11
N GLN A 309 1.45 -3.75 3.16
CA GLN A 309 1.56 -4.28 1.80
C GLN A 309 1.93 -3.20 0.78
N MET A 310 2.90 -3.51 -0.09
CA MET A 310 3.31 -2.59 -1.17
C MET A 310 2.17 -2.26 -2.13
N GLY A 311 1.33 -3.24 -2.49
CA GLY A 311 0.23 -3.07 -3.43
C GLY A 311 -0.80 -2.02 -2.97
N PRO A 312 -1.46 -2.21 -1.82
CA PRO A 312 -2.40 -1.24 -1.27
C PRO A 312 -1.75 0.13 -1.02
N PHE A 313 -0.50 0.17 -0.55
CA PHE A 313 0.27 1.40 -0.40
C PHE A 313 0.39 2.18 -1.73
N ALA A 314 0.78 1.50 -2.80
CA ALA A 314 0.95 2.13 -4.11
C ALA A 314 -0.38 2.70 -4.62
N VAL A 315 -1.49 2.00 -4.36
CA VAL A 315 -2.84 2.47 -4.70
C VAL A 315 -3.23 3.68 -3.86
N ALA A 316 -2.91 3.70 -2.58
CA ALA A 316 -3.16 4.84 -1.71
C ALA A 316 -2.39 6.09 -2.18
N GLU A 317 -1.11 5.92 -2.54
CA GLU A 317 -0.26 6.98 -3.08
C GLU A 317 -0.79 7.53 -4.40
N LEU A 318 -1.17 6.63 -5.31
CA LEU A 318 -1.75 6.96 -6.61
C LEU A 318 -3.07 7.74 -6.47
N ARG A 319 -3.99 7.28 -5.61
CA ARG A 319 -5.29 7.93 -5.36
C ARG A 319 -5.13 9.30 -4.73
N ALA A 320 -4.27 9.41 -3.73
CA ALA A 320 -4.01 10.68 -3.07
C ALA A 320 -3.39 11.70 -4.03
N THR A 321 -2.47 11.26 -4.89
CA THR A 321 -1.80 12.12 -5.88
C THR A 321 -2.77 12.63 -6.94
N ASP A 322 -3.60 11.75 -7.52
CA ASP A 322 -4.61 12.15 -8.50
C ASP A 322 -5.66 13.08 -7.88
N LEU A 323 -6.09 12.82 -6.64
CA LEU A 323 -7.02 13.71 -5.92
C LEU A 323 -6.43 15.11 -5.68
N LEU A 324 -5.17 15.19 -5.25
CA LEU A 324 -4.49 16.48 -5.07
C LEU A 324 -4.38 17.24 -6.40
N ALA A 325 -4.03 16.54 -7.49
CA ALA A 325 -3.95 17.13 -8.82
C ALA A 325 -5.32 17.64 -9.31
N ASP A 326 -6.40 16.89 -9.09
CA ASP A 326 -7.77 17.28 -9.44
C ASP A 326 -8.26 18.53 -8.69
N ILE A 327 -7.82 18.68 -7.44
CA ILE A 327 -8.09 19.86 -6.61
C ILE A 327 -7.20 21.06 -7.02
N GLY A 328 -6.11 20.81 -7.74
CA GLY A 328 -5.06 21.81 -8.00
C GLY A 328 -4.15 22.08 -6.80
N ALA A 329 -4.13 21.16 -5.83
CA ALA A 329 -3.23 21.19 -4.68
C ALA A 329 -1.85 20.65 -5.05
N THR A 330 -0.83 21.01 -4.28
CA THR A 330 0.55 20.55 -4.51
C THR A 330 0.95 19.48 -3.51
N LEU A 331 1.73 18.51 -3.97
CA LEU A 331 2.33 17.50 -3.10
C LEU A 331 3.36 18.11 -2.14
N PRO A 332 3.48 17.57 -0.91
CA PRO A 332 4.51 18.02 0.02
C PRO A 332 5.93 17.83 -0.55
N PRO A 333 6.92 18.68 -0.19
CA PRO A 333 8.28 18.61 -0.74
C PRO A 333 9.02 17.28 -0.55
N ASN A 334 8.62 16.49 0.45
CA ASN A 334 9.21 15.18 0.76
C ASN A 334 8.29 14.01 0.36
N GLY A 335 7.32 14.26 -0.51
CA GLY A 335 6.22 13.35 -0.84
C GLY A 335 5.19 13.25 0.29
N LEU A 336 4.12 12.50 0.02
CA LEU A 336 3.06 12.24 0.99
C LEU A 336 3.59 11.55 2.26
N GLY A 337 2.84 11.66 3.35
CA GLY A 337 3.12 10.97 4.61
C GLY A 337 2.69 9.49 4.62
N LEU A 338 2.67 8.83 3.46
CA LEU A 338 2.31 7.42 3.36
C LEU A 338 3.57 6.56 3.44
N PHE A 339 3.50 5.43 4.15
CA PHE A 339 4.65 4.57 4.38
C PHE A 339 4.30 3.09 4.30
N VAL A 340 5.21 2.32 3.72
CA VAL A 340 5.23 0.87 3.82
C VAL A 340 6.01 0.47 5.08
N THR A 341 5.28 0.07 6.12
CA THR A 341 5.85 -0.28 7.43
C THR A 341 4.82 -1.01 8.27
N ASP A 342 5.27 -1.85 9.19
CA ASP A 342 4.42 -2.28 10.30
C ASP A 342 4.23 -1.11 11.27
N THR A 343 2.99 -0.79 11.59
CA THR A 343 2.63 0.22 12.60
C THR A 343 3.05 -0.22 14.00
N LEU A 344 2.92 -1.51 14.31
CA LEU A 344 3.18 -2.09 15.61
C LEU A 344 4.67 -2.36 15.85
N ASP A 345 5.52 -2.23 14.83
CA ASP A 345 6.97 -2.30 14.99
C ASP A 345 7.51 -1.21 15.92
N ASP A 346 8.55 -1.55 16.66
CA ASP A 346 9.20 -0.71 17.66
C ASP A 346 9.56 0.68 17.11
N PRO A 347 8.93 1.76 17.62
CA PRO A 347 9.20 3.11 17.17
C PRO A 347 10.63 3.59 17.54
N TYR A 348 11.31 2.93 18.47
CA TYR A 348 12.62 3.31 18.99
C TYR A 348 13.76 2.37 18.57
N ALA A 349 13.47 1.32 17.80
CA ALA A 349 14.50 0.40 17.34
C ALA A 349 15.61 1.14 16.57
N GLU A 350 16.87 0.77 16.86
CA GLU A 350 18.01 1.30 16.12
C GLU A 350 17.87 0.95 14.64
N GLN A 351 17.93 1.98 13.80
CA GLN A 351 17.91 1.77 12.37
C GLN A 351 19.30 1.39 11.90
N THR A 352 19.45 0.15 11.42
CA THR A 352 20.68 -0.32 10.78
C THR A 352 21.06 0.66 9.66
N GLN A 353 22.28 1.20 9.71
CA GLN A 353 22.82 1.95 8.59
C GLN A 353 23.09 0.99 7.45
N LEU A 354 22.39 1.20 6.34
CA LEU A 354 22.51 0.39 5.14
C LEU A 354 23.46 1.06 4.14
N GLY A 355 23.90 0.28 3.15
CA GLY A 355 24.74 0.78 2.07
C GLY A 355 24.11 1.95 1.31
N SER A 356 24.95 2.72 0.61
CA SER A 356 24.58 3.94 -0.14
C SER A 356 23.45 3.71 -1.17
N GLY A 357 23.29 2.49 -1.68
CA GLY A 357 22.21 2.13 -2.61
C GLY A 357 20.80 2.22 -2.02
N LEU A 358 20.63 2.20 -0.70
CA LEU A 358 19.31 2.07 -0.06
C LEU A 358 18.85 3.36 0.64
N GLU A 359 19.44 4.50 0.32
CA GLU A 359 19.21 5.75 1.04
C GLU A 359 17.74 6.20 1.03
N LEU A 360 17.03 6.11 -0.10
CA LEU A 360 15.62 6.54 -0.18
C LEU A 360 14.68 5.64 0.65
N ILE A 361 14.90 4.32 0.67
CA ILE A 361 14.12 3.41 1.52
C ILE A 361 14.45 3.67 3.00
N SER A 362 15.74 3.86 3.32
CA SER A 362 16.18 4.26 4.67
C SER A 362 15.54 5.59 5.08
N ARG A 363 15.46 6.59 4.18
CA ARG A 363 14.82 7.88 4.43
C ARG A 363 13.32 7.72 4.69
N SER A 364 12.63 6.89 3.90
CA SER A 364 11.21 6.56 4.12
C SER A 364 11.00 5.91 5.50
N ARG A 365 11.79 4.89 5.85
CA ARG A 365 11.77 4.26 7.20
C ARG A 365 12.09 5.24 8.33
N LYS A 366 13.06 6.15 8.16
CA LYS A 366 13.38 7.20 9.13
C LYS A 366 12.21 8.17 9.33
N ARG A 367 11.51 8.53 8.25
CA ARG A 367 10.30 9.35 8.32
C ARG A 367 9.19 8.60 9.06
N ALA A 368 8.90 7.37 8.67
CA ALA A 368 7.90 6.54 9.33
C ALA A 368 8.17 6.37 10.83
N ALA A 369 9.39 5.99 11.22
CA ALA A 369 9.77 5.85 12.62
C ALA A 369 9.67 7.19 13.38
N ARG A 370 10.03 8.32 12.75
CA ARG A 370 9.84 9.65 13.35
C ARG A 370 8.38 9.95 13.61
N VAL A 371 7.47 9.60 12.69
CA VAL A 371 6.03 9.78 12.91
C VAL A 371 5.56 8.90 14.08
N LYS A 372 5.90 7.62 14.06
CA LYS A 372 5.54 6.67 15.12
C LYS A 372 6.06 7.12 16.49
N ALA A 373 7.32 7.54 16.59
CA ALA A 373 7.95 7.91 17.85
C ALA A 373 7.65 9.34 18.32
N LYS A 374 7.75 10.35 17.45
CA LYS A 374 7.91 11.77 17.85
C LYS A 374 6.82 12.72 17.37
N THR A 375 6.10 12.38 16.30
CA THR A 375 5.03 13.28 15.82
C THR A 375 3.85 13.24 16.78
N LYS A 376 3.36 14.41 17.19
CA LYS A 376 2.12 14.53 17.96
C LYS A 376 0.93 14.37 17.01
N VAL A 377 0.30 13.19 17.05
CA VAL A 377 -0.89 12.88 16.25
C VAL A 377 -2.14 13.25 17.05
N THR A 378 -3.02 14.03 16.44
CA THR A 378 -4.28 14.50 17.06
C THR A 378 -5.43 13.54 16.76
N VAL A 379 -5.48 12.96 15.57
CA VAL A 379 -6.53 12.03 15.15
C VAL A 379 -5.91 10.75 14.62
N VAL A 380 -6.25 9.62 15.24
CA VAL A 380 -6.03 8.30 14.67
C VAL A 380 -7.37 7.77 14.17
N ILE A 381 -7.45 7.43 12.89
CA ILE A 381 -8.68 6.97 12.24
C ILE A 381 -8.39 5.79 11.31
N GLY A 382 -9.25 4.78 11.25
CA GLY A 382 -9.01 3.66 10.33
C GLY A 382 -9.90 2.43 10.56
N ASN A 383 -9.61 1.37 9.81
CA ASN A 383 -10.18 0.03 9.98
C ASN A 383 -9.05 -0.98 10.24
N PRO A 384 -8.63 -1.17 11.51
CA PRO A 384 -7.58 -2.13 11.84
C PRO A 384 -7.94 -3.57 11.47
N PRO A 385 -6.94 -4.40 11.12
CA PRO A 385 -7.18 -5.78 10.71
C PRO A 385 -7.75 -6.67 11.83
N TYR A 386 -8.61 -7.60 11.43
CA TYR A 386 -9.27 -8.58 12.30
C TYR A 386 -8.50 -9.90 12.31
N ARG A 387 -7.97 -10.27 13.46
CA ARG A 387 -7.45 -11.61 13.70
C ARG A 387 -7.53 -11.95 15.17
N GLU A 388 -8.24 -13.03 15.50
CA GLU A 388 -8.23 -13.59 16.84
C GLU A 388 -6.96 -14.41 17.08
N ARG A 389 -6.52 -14.51 18.35
CA ARG A 389 -5.32 -15.28 18.73
C ARG A 389 -4.07 -14.90 17.93
N ALA A 390 -3.89 -13.61 17.70
CA ALA A 390 -2.76 -12.99 17.00
C ALA A 390 -1.55 -12.80 17.93
N GLU A 391 -1.28 -13.76 18.82
CA GLU A 391 -0.11 -13.73 19.69
C GLU A 391 1.18 -13.68 18.86
N GLY A 392 2.11 -12.79 19.24
CA GLY A 392 3.34 -12.52 18.50
C GLY A 392 3.21 -11.49 17.39
N MET A 393 1.99 -11.12 16.97
CA MET A 393 1.76 -10.11 15.94
C MET A 393 1.62 -8.68 16.50
N GLY A 394 1.69 -8.50 17.82
CA GLY A 394 1.50 -7.18 18.45
C GLY A 394 2.75 -6.30 18.49
N GLY A 395 3.87 -6.76 17.91
CA GLY A 395 5.11 -5.98 17.84
C GLY A 395 5.54 -5.42 19.19
N TRP A 396 5.87 -4.13 19.19
CA TRP A 396 6.21 -3.33 20.36
C TRP A 396 5.07 -3.20 21.38
N VAL A 397 3.82 -3.10 20.92
CA VAL A 397 2.67 -3.03 21.83
C VAL A 397 2.61 -4.25 22.73
N GLU A 398 2.92 -5.42 22.19
CA GLU A 398 2.90 -6.69 22.91
C GLU A 398 4.19 -6.99 23.68
N ARG A 399 5.35 -6.61 23.14
CA ARG A 399 6.66 -7.03 23.66
C ARG A 399 7.48 -5.95 24.35
N GLY A 400 7.16 -4.66 24.15
CA GLY A 400 8.00 -3.54 24.57
C GLY A 400 9.24 -3.36 23.69
N SER A 401 10.15 -2.47 24.13
CA SER A 401 11.42 -2.19 23.45
C SER A 401 12.59 -2.78 24.21
N GLY A 402 13.25 -3.81 23.67
CA GLY A 402 14.52 -4.33 24.19
C GLY A 402 14.51 -4.65 25.69
N ALA A 403 15.25 -3.85 26.47
CA ALA A 403 15.41 -4.01 27.92
C ALA A 403 14.34 -3.30 28.78
N ASP A 404 13.44 -2.52 28.15
CA ASP A 404 12.34 -1.86 28.86
C ASP A 404 11.31 -2.91 29.32
N PRO A 405 11.03 -3.03 30.64
CA PRO A 405 10.00 -3.95 31.12
C PRO A 405 8.58 -3.52 30.73
N TYR A 406 8.37 -2.25 30.34
CA TYR A 406 7.06 -1.73 29.99
C TYR A 406 6.59 -2.26 28.63
N LYS A 407 5.39 -2.84 28.64
CA LYS A 407 4.68 -3.31 27.45
C LYS A 407 3.37 -2.55 27.37
N PRO A 408 3.11 -1.77 26.31
CA PRO A 408 1.89 -0.98 26.19
C PRO A 408 0.61 -1.78 26.38
N LEU A 409 0.57 -3.04 25.94
CA LEU A 409 -0.58 -3.93 26.12
C LEU A 409 -0.95 -4.15 27.59
N ASP A 410 0.01 -4.06 28.50
CA ASP A 410 -0.21 -4.31 29.93
C ASP A 410 -1.15 -3.26 30.55
N ASP A 411 -1.25 -2.06 29.97
CA ASP A 411 -2.23 -1.04 30.38
C ASP A 411 -3.70 -1.44 30.11
N PHE A 412 -3.92 -2.44 29.25
CA PHE A 412 -5.25 -3.00 28.96
C PHE A 412 -5.58 -4.24 29.80
N ARG A 413 -4.62 -4.71 30.60
CA ARG A 413 -4.83 -5.82 31.54
C ARG A 413 -5.50 -5.31 32.81
N ALA A 414 -6.30 -6.17 33.42
CA ALA A 414 -6.89 -5.92 34.73
C ALA A 414 -6.92 -7.21 35.55
N GLU A 415 -6.79 -7.07 36.87
CA GLU A 415 -6.99 -8.18 37.78
C GLU A 415 -8.40 -8.78 37.62
N GLY A 416 -8.45 -10.12 37.62
CA GLY A 416 -9.67 -10.88 37.45
C GLY A 416 -10.04 -11.26 36.00
N ASN A 417 -9.23 -10.89 34.99
CA ASN A 417 -9.43 -11.37 33.62
C ASN A 417 -9.26 -12.90 33.49
N GLY A 418 -8.40 -13.51 34.32
CA GLY A 418 -8.20 -14.96 34.39
C GLY A 418 -8.02 -15.60 33.01
N ARG A 419 -8.76 -16.69 32.74
CA ARG A 419 -8.71 -17.42 31.46
C ARG A 419 -9.17 -16.61 30.24
N HIS A 420 -9.69 -15.40 30.39
CA HIS A 420 -10.20 -14.57 29.28
C HIS A 420 -9.17 -13.55 28.78
N GLU A 421 -7.99 -13.49 29.37
CA GLU A 421 -6.93 -12.54 29.01
C GLU A 421 -6.40 -12.76 27.59
N PHE A 422 -6.48 -13.99 27.06
CA PHE A 422 -6.11 -14.28 25.67
C PHE A 422 -6.90 -13.45 24.64
N ASN A 423 -8.08 -12.90 25.01
CA ASN A 423 -8.86 -12.04 24.13
C ASN A 423 -8.16 -10.69 23.84
N LEU A 424 -7.22 -10.26 24.70
CA LEU A 424 -6.37 -9.10 24.43
C LEU A 424 -5.35 -9.37 23.33
N LYS A 425 -5.15 -10.64 22.95
CA LYS A 425 -4.30 -11.08 21.85
C LYS A 425 -5.02 -11.05 20.50
N ASN A 426 -6.05 -10.20 20.37
CA ASN A 426 -6.70 -9.95 19.09
C ASN A 426 -6.01 -8.76 18.41
N LEU A 427 -5.76 -8.86 17.11
CA LEU A 427 -4.94 -7.88 16.38
C LEU A 427 -5.50 -6.45 16.49
N TYR A 428 -6.82 -6.28 16.37
CA TYR A 428 -7.47 -4.98 16.53
C TYR A 428 -7.24 -4.34 17.92
N VAL A 429 -6.99 -5.13 18.97
CA VAL A 429 -6.68 -4.63 20.32
C VAL A 429 -5.31 -3.98 20.35
N TYR A 430 -4.33 -4.53 19.62
CA TYR A 430 -3.01 -3.93 19.51
C TYR A 430 -3.07 -2.58 18.80
N PHE A 431 -3.91 -2.46 17.77
CA PHE A 431 -4.15 -1.18 17.09
C PHE A 431 -4.92 -0.17 17.95
N TRP A 432 -5.89 -0.61 18.76
CA TRP A 432 -6.49 0.23 19.80
C TRP A 432 -5.44 0.73 20.76
N ARG A 433 -4.56 -0.14 21.28
CA ARG A 433 -3.54 0.27 22.23
C ARG A 433 -2.51 1.20 21.60
N TRP A 434 -2.08 0.93 20.38
CA TRP A 434 -1.18 1.80 19.62
C TRP A 434 -1.81 3.18 19.41
N GLY A 435 -3.07 3.22 18.96
CA GLY A 435 -3.79 4.47 18.70
C GLY A 435 -3.97 5.30 19.97
N THR A 436 -4.40 4.68 21.07
CA THR A 436 -4.55 5.38 22.36
C THR A 436 -3.21 5.83 22.92
N TRP A 437 -2.15 5.02 22.79
CA TRP A 437 -0.81 5.42 23.18
C TRP A 437 -0.36 6.63 22.36
N LYS A 438 -0.50 6.57 21.04
CA LYS A 438 -0.02 7.61 20.12
C LYS A 438 -0.68 8.97 20.37
N VAL A 439 -1.98 8.97 20.66
CA VAL A 439 -2.79 10.18 20.86
C VAL A 439 -2.74 10.69 22.31
N PHE A 440 -2.75 9.80 23.30
CA PHE A 440 -2.95 10.20 24.71
C PHE A 440 -1.71 10.10 25.59
N ASP A 441 -0.75 9.24 25.24
CA ASP A 441 0.37 8.90 26.13
C ASP A 441 1.72 9.39 25.58
N ALA A 442 1.97 9.21 24.28
CA ALA A 442 3.28 9.38 23.63
C ALA A 442 3.83 10.82 23.70
N ASN A 443 2.97 11.81 23.87
CA ASN A 443 3.34 13.23 23.88
C ASN A 443 2.73 13.97 25.08
N ARG A 444 2.35 13.27 26.16
CA ARG A 444 1.64 13.86 27.32
C ARG A 444 2.40 15.02 27.99
N ASP A 445 3.72 15.08 27.82
CA ASP A 445 4.59 16.16 28.30
C ASP A 445 4.48 17.46 27.47
N GLN A 446 3.87 17.41 26.29
CA GLN A 446 3.65 18.56 25.42
C GLN A 446 2.28 19.22 25.68
N PRO A 447 2.12 20.52 25.41
CA PRO A 447 0.83 21.20 25.53
C PRO A 447 -0.26 20.51 24.68
N ASN A 448 -1.40 20.16 25.29
CA ASN A 448 -2.48 19.39 24.69
C ASN A 448 -2.01 18.07 24.05
N GLY A 449 -0.92 17.49 24.56
CA GLY A 449 -0.26 16.29 24.02
C GLY A 449 -0.93 14.97 24.41
N ASP A 450 -1.95 15.05 25.27
CA ASP A 450 -2.81 13.98 25.72
C ASP A 450 -4.26 14.13 25.22
N THR A 451 -4.47 14.98 24.21
CA THR A 451 -5.78 15.42 23.74
C THR A 451 -5.93 15.11 22.25
N GLY A 452 -7.00 14.41 21.88
CA GLY A 452 -7.23 13.98 20.49
C GLY A 452 -8.34 12.94 20.34
N ILE A 453 -8.34 12.24 19.21
CA ILE A 453 -9.40 11.31 18.79
C ILE A 453 -8.76 9.99 18.36
N VAL A 454 -9.35 8.88 18.79
CA VAL A 454 -9.10 7.56 18.21
C VAL A 454 -10.44 7.02 17.71
N CYS A 455 -10.59 6.88 16.39
CA CYS A 455 -11.82 6.46 15.74
C CYS A 455 -11.57 5.23 14.86
N TYR A 456 -12.00 4.06 15.32
CA TYR A 456 -11.89 2.83 14.54
C TYR A 456 -13.24 2.17 14.35
N ILE A 457 -13.40 1.50 13.22
CA ILE A 457 -14.37 0.41 13.08
C ILE A 457 -13.66 -0.88 13.48
N THR A 458 -14.15 -1.56 14.52
CA THR A 458 -13.61 -2.86 14.94
C THR A 458 -14.70 -3.80 15.45
N THR A 459 -14.38 -5.08 15.68
CA THR A 459 -15.32 -6.01 16.33
C THR A 459 -15.73 -5.51 17.72
N SER A 460 -17.00 -5.70 18.07
CA SER A 460 -17.62 -5.15 19.28
C SER A 460 -17.29 -5.90 20.58
N GLY A 461 -16.43 -6.93 20.52
CA GLY A 461 -16.15 -7.81 21.67
C GLY A 461 -15.69 -7.07 22.93
N TYR A 462 -14.90 -6.01 22.78
CA TYR A 462 -14.38 -5.21 23.89
C TYR A 462 -15.43 -4.43 24.68
N LEU A 463 -16.61 -4.21 24.10
CA LEU A 463 -17.68 -3.46 24.73
C LEU A 463 -18.28 -4.20 25.95
N ARG A 464 -18.37 -5.53 25.88
CA ARG A 464 -19.04 -6.34 26.91
C ARG A 464 -18.22 -7.53 27.37
N GLY A 465 -17.24 -7.98 26.59
CA GLY A 465 -16.50 -9.20 26.86
C GLY A 465 -15.71 -9.13 28.18
N PRO A 466 -15.65 -10.23 28.96
CA PRO A 466 -14.98 -10.25 30.26
C PRO A 466 -13.47 -10.02 30.14
N GLY A 467 -12.84 -10.48 29.06
CA GLY A 467 -11.40 -10.29 28.82
C GLY A 467 -10.95 -8.85 28.54
N PHE A 468 -11.90 -7.93 28.36
CA PHE A 468 -11.63 -6.53 28.01
C PHE A 468 -11.93 -5.55 29.14
N LYS A 469 -12.04 -6.04 30.39
CA LYS A 469 -12.30 -5.19 31.56
C LYS A 469 -11.26 -4.08 31.69
N GLY A 470 -9.96 -4.42 31.65
CA GLY A 470 -8.87 -3.45 31.74
C GLY A 470 -8.86 -2.45 30.59
N MET A 471 -9.09 -2.90 29.35
CA MET A 471 -9.25 -2.00 28.21
C MET A 471 -10.38 -0.97 28.42
N ARG A 472 -11.54 -1.39 28.95
CA ARG A 472 -12.63 -0.47 29.29
C ARG A 472 -12.26 0.47 30.44
N GLU A 473 -11.61 -0.04 31.49
CA GLU A 473 -11.13 0.77 32.63
C GLU A 473 -10.13 1.84 32.18
N TYR A 474 -9.13 1.46 31.39
CA TYR A 474 -8.21 2.39 30.72
C TYR A 474 -9.00 3.43 29.92
N GLY A 475 -9.94 2.97 29.08
CA GLY A 475 -10.81 3.81 28.28
C GLY A 475 -11.55 4.85 29.12
N TYR A 476 -12.17 4.47 30.23
CA TYR A 476 -12.88 5.38 31.12
C TYR A 476 -11.98 6.34 31.90
N VAL A 477 -10.74 5.94 32.22
CA VAL A 477 -9.81 6.77 32.99
C VAL A 477 -9.12 7.81 32.11
N ASN A 478 -8.74 7.41 30.89
CA ASN A 478 -7.92 8.22 29.99
C ASN A 478 -8.73 8.88 28.86
N SER A 479 -9.98 8.49 28.62
CA SER A 479 -10.84 9.03 27.56
C SER A 479 -12.34 9.00 27.91
N ASN A 480 -13.19 9.57 27.06
CA ASN A 480 -14.65 9.52 27.19
C ASN A 480 -15.24 8.31 26.44
N TRP A 481 -14.81 7.08 26.78
CA TRP A 481 -15.42 5.87 26.24
C TRP A 481 -16.92 5.81 26.58
N PRO A 482 -17.83 5.49 25.63
CA PRO A 482 -19.24 5.32 25.94
C PRO A 482 -19.48 4.26 27.03
N ARG A 483 -20.17 4.62 28.11
CA ARG A 483 -20.65 3.64 29.10
C ARG A 483 -21.88 2.94 28.53
N LEU A 484 -21.76 1.67 28.16
CA LEU A 484 -22.93 0.89 27.77
C LEU A 484 -23.85 0.67 28.99
N GLY A 485 -25.10 1.10 28.88
CA GLY A 485 -26.15 0.89 29.89
C GLY A 485 -26.48 2.09 30.79
N GLY A 486 -25.98 3.30 30.50
CA GLY A 486 -26.40 4.51 31.19
C GLY A 486 -26.43 5.72 30.27
N SER A 487 -27.54 6.48 30.29
CA SER A 487 -27.75 7.71 29.50
C SER A 487 -26.87 8.91 29.93
N LYS A 488 -25.74 8.65 30.57
CA LYS A 488 -24.82 9.68 31.06
C LYS A 488 -23.43 9.49 30.45
N TRP A 489 -23.12 10.35 29.50
CA TRP A 489 -21.75 10.69 29.11
C TRP A 489 -20.94 11.07 30.37
N PRO A 490 -19.68 10.61 30.56
CA PRO A 490 -18.89 10.95 31.73
C PRO A 490 -18.47 12.44 31.79
N ARG A 491 -17.92 12.82 32.95
CA ARG A 491 -17.74 14.21 33.43
C ARG A 491 -16.88 15.09 32.49
N PRO A 492 -17.19 16.40 32.39
CA PRO A 492 -16.35 17.37 31.68
C PRO A 492 -14.99 17.50 32.38
N GLY A 493 -13.89 17.37 31.62
CA GLY A 493 -12.54 17.61 32.14
C GLY A 493 -11.41 16.74 31.57
N LYS A 494 -11.69 15.69 30.78
CA LYS A 494 -10.68 14.93 30.02
C LYS A 494 -11.09 14.86 28.54
N ALA A 495 -10.19 15.25 27.64
CA ALA A 495 -10.50 15.64 26.25
C ALA A 495 -10.05 14.60 25.20
N GLY A 496 -10.46 13.34 25.38
CA GLY A 496 -10.31 12.29 24.37
C GLY A 496 -11.64 11.61 24.11
N VAL A 497 -12.01 11.38 22.85
CA VAL A 497 -13.21 10.60 22.48
C VAL A 497 -12.78 9.37 21.69
N ALA A 498 -13.15 8.18 22.18
CA ALA A 498 -13.10 6.94 21.44
C ALA A 498 -14.54 6.59 21.01
N VAL A 499 -14.83 6.66 19.72
CA VAL A 499 -16.17 6.37 19.19
C VAL A 499 -16.18 4.94 18.64
N PRO A 500 -16.85 3.98 19.30
CA PRO A 500 -17.18 2.70 18.70
C PRO A 500 -18.32 2.91 17.70
N ILE A 501 -18.13 2.52 16.44
CA ILE A 501 -19.21 2.49 15.45
C ILE A 501 -19.59 1.02 15.22
N GLU A 502 -20.87 0.70 15.40
CA GLU A 502 -21.48 -0.61 15.14
C GLU A 502 -21.72 -0.85 13.64
#